data_AF-A0A150PDM1-F1
#
_entry.id   AF-A0A150PDM1-F1
#
_cell.length_a   1.000
_cell.length_b   1.000
_cell.length_c   1.000
_cell.angle_alpha   90.00
_cell.angle_beta   90.00
_cell.angle_gamma   90.00
#
_symmetry.space_group_name_H-M   'P 1'
#
loop_
_entity.id
_entity.type
_entity.pdbx_description
1 polymer ?
#
loop_
_entity_poly.entity_id
_entity_poly.type
_entity_poly.pdbx_seq_one_letter_code
_entity_poly.pdbx_strand_id
1 'polypeptide(L)'
;MPVEALYDREAAHEATLRNLLQRRGYEDIEAIREEGRKEGHTQGLRAAVRDLCEVLGIALSPERNAAIEAMAGPELTALREQLKRERRWR
;
A
#
# COMPACT_ATOMS: atom_id res chain seq x y z
N MET A 1 -14.03 43.13 -9.72
CA MET A 1 -13.02 42.09 -10.06
C MET A 1 -13.79 40.86 -10.51
N PRO A 2 -13.75 40.48 -11.79
CA PRO A 2 -14.72 39.54 -12.36
C PRO A 2 -14.33 38.09 -12.05
N VAL A 3 -15.33 37.31 -11.64
CA VAL A 3 -15.23 35.90 -11.21
C VAL A 3 -14.74 34.99 -12.34
N GLU A 4 -14.99 35.36 -13.61
CA GLU A 4 -14.59 34.60 -14.80
C GLU A 4 -13.06 34.43 -14.95
N ALA A 5 -12.27 35.43 -14.54
CA ALA A 5 -10.81 35.35 -14.60
C ALA A 5 -10.22 34.37 -13.57
N LEU A 6 -10.94 34.10 -12.47
CA LEU A 6 -10.56 33.08 -11.50
C LEU A 6 -10.91 31.68 -12.00
N TYR A 7 -12.06 31.55 -12.68
CA TYR A 7 -12.51 30.28 -13.26
C TYR A 7 -11.55 29.76 -14.34
N ASP A 8 -11.09 30.65 -15.23
CA ASP A 8 -10.12 30.29 -16.28
C ASP A 8 -8.77 29.81 -15.69
N ARG A 9 -8.35 30.44 -14.59
CA ARG A 9 -7.13 30.04 -13.88
C ARG A 9 -7.28 28.65 -13.24
N GLU A 10 -8.37 28.38 -12.53
CA GLU A 10 -8.62 27.09 -11.88
C GLU A 10 -8.71 25.95 -12.92
N ALA A 11 -9.44 26.17 -14.01
CA ALA A 11 -9.53 25.23 -15.12
C ALA A 11 -8.15 24.93 -15.75
N ALA A 12 -7.31 25.96 -15.93
CA ALA A 12 -5.95 25.78 -16.44
C ALA A 12 -5.05 24.96 -15.47
N HIS A 13 -5.18 25.17 -14.16
CA HIS A 13 -4.46 24.37 -13.16
C HIS A 13 -4.92 22.92 -13.16
N GLU A 14 -6.23 22.68 -13.22
CA GLU A 14 -6.79 21.32 -13.28
C GLU A 14 -6.32 20.58 -14.54
N ALA A 15 -6.37 21.23 -15.70
CA ALA A 15 -5.88 20.66 -16.95
C ALA A 15 -4.38 20.34 -16.89
N THR A 16 -3.59 21.23 -16.28
CA THR A 16 -2.14 21.01 -16.08
C THR A 16 -1.89 19.80 -15.18
N LEU A 17 -2.58 19.71 -14.05
CA LEU A 17 -2.48 18.58 -13.13
C LEU A 17 -2.83 17.26 -13.82
N ARG A 18 -3.97 17.22 -14.53
CA ARG A 18 -4.43 16.02 -15.25
C ARG A 18 -3.39 15.56 -16.28
N ASN A 19 -2.83 16.48 -17.06
CA ASN A 19 -1.77 16.17 -18.02
C ASN A 19 -0.52 15.59 -17.34
N LEU A 20 -0.11 16.15 -16.20
CA LEU A 20 1.04 15.64 -15.45
C LEU A 20 0.79 14.23 -14.90
N LEU A 21 -0.42 13.97 -14.37
CA LEU A 21 -0.81 12.66 -13.86
C LEU A 21 -0.84 11.60 -14.96
N GLN A 22 -1.46 11.91 -16.09
CA GLN A 22 -1.53 11.01 -17.25
C GLN A 22 -0.14 10.65 -17.78
N ARG A 23 0.79 11.62 -17.85
CA ARG A 23 2.20 11.36 -18.22
C ARG A 23 2.92 10.44 -17.24
N ARG A 24 2.46 10.36 -15.99
CA ARG A 24 2.94 9.43 -14.97
C ARG A 24 2.15 8.12 -14.92
N GLY A 25 1.14 7.96 -15.78
CA GLY A 25 0.30 6.76 -15.82
C GLY A 25 -0.88 6.76 -14.84
N TYR A 26 -1.16 7.88 -14.17
CA TYR A 26 -2.29 8.02 -13.26
C TYR A 26 -3.45 8.75 -13.94
N GLU A 27 -4.67 8.24 -13.71
CA GLU A 27 -5.90 8.86 -14.20
C GLU A 27 -6.20 10.16 -13.44
N ASP A 28 -6.05 10.13 -12.11
CA ASP A 28 -6.31 11.23 -11.20
C ASP A 28 -5.51 11.08 -9.89
N ILE A 29 -5.79 11.95 -8.92
CA ILE A 29 -5.17 11.89 -7.58
C ILE A 29 -5.67 10.66 -6.80
N GLU A 30 -6.91 10.21 -7.02
CA GLU A 30 -7.47 9.04 -6.33
C GLU A 30 -6.74 7.76 -6.70
N ALA A 31 -6.29 7.62 -7.96
CA ALA A 31 -5.44 6.52 -8.38
C ALA A 31 -4.13 6.44 -7.57
N ILE A 32 -3.48 7.58 -7.31
CA ILE A 32 -2.28 7.64 -6.45
C ILE A 32 -2.62 7.27 -5.01
N ARG A 33 -3.74 7.78 -4.48
CA ARG A 33 -4.18 7.47 -3.11
C ARG A 33 -4.50 5.98 -2.95
N GLU A 34 -5.12 5.38 -3.95
CA GLU A 34 -5.43 3.94 -3.99
C GLU A 34 -4.15 3.10 -3.98
N GLU A 35 -3.20 3.42 -4.85
CA GLU A 35 -1.90 2.74 -4.88
C GLU A 35 -1.18 2.86 -3.53
N GLY A 36 -1.05 4.07 -2.99
CA GLY A 36 -0.42 4.29 -1.68
C GLY A 36 -1.10 3.52 -0.54
N ARG A 37 -2.43 3.38 -0.58
CA ARG A 37 -3.16 2.58 0.42
C ARG A 37 -2.89 1.09 0.26
N LYS A 38 -2.80 0.57 -0.98
CA LYS A 38 -2.45 -0.83 -1.26
C LYS A 38 -1.03 -1.15 -0.82
N GLU A 39 -0.07 -0.26 -1.11
CA GLU A 39 1.31 -0.39 -0.67
C GLU A 39 1.42 -0.36 0.85
N GLY A 40 0.80 0.64 1.49
CA GLY A 40 0.78 0.77 2.95
C GLY A 40 0.12 -0.43 3.64
N HIS A 41 -0.98 -0.96 3.08
CA HIS A 41 -1.61 -2.18 3.59
C HIS A 41 -0.67 -3.38 3.50
N THR A 42 0.03 -3.54 2.38
CA THR A 42 0.99 -4.64 2.16
C THR A 42 2.16 -4.54 3.13
N GLN A 43 2.73 -3.34 3.32
CA GLN A 43 3.80 -3.11 4.30
C GLN A 43 3.32 -3.42 5.73
N GLY A 44 2.12 -2.97 6.10
CA GLY A 44 1.52 -3.28 7.41
C GLY A 44 1.33 -4.79 7.63
N LEU A 45 0.96 -5.54 6.59
CA LEU A 45 0.87 -7.00 6.67
C LEU A 45 2.25 -7.66 6.88
N ARG A 46 3.30 -7.17 6.21
CA ARG A 46 4.67 -7.68 6.43
C ARG A 46 5.14 -7.45 7.86
N ALA A 47 4.93 -6.24 8.38
CA ALA A 47 5.22 -5.92 9.77
C ALA A 47 4.46 -6.86 10.73
N ALA A 48 3.15 -7.02 10.53
CA ALA A 48 2.34 -7.89 11.37
C ALA A 48 2.79 -9.38 11.33
N VAL A 49 3.26 -9.88 10.18
CA VAL A 49 3.82 -11.24 10.09
C VAL A 49 5.12 -11.33 10.90
N ARG A 50 6.01 -10.34 10.81
CA ARG A 50 7.26 -10.30 11.60
C ARG A 50 6.98 -10.26 13.10
N ASP A 51 6.08 -9.39 13.53
CA ASP A 51 5.68 -9.26 14.93
C ASP A 51 5.09 -10.58 15.46
N LEU A 52 4.28 -11.27 14.64
CA LEU A 52 3.77 -12.58 15.01
C LEU A 52 4.88 -13.63 15.10
N CYS A 53 5.84 -13.65 14.18
CA CYS A 53 6.98 -14.56 14.28
C CYS A 53 7.78 -14.30 15.56
N GLU A 54 8.02 -13.05 15.93
CA GLU A 54 8.68 -12.69 17.18
C GLU A 54 7.91 -13.19 18.41
N VAL A 55 6.62 -12.87 18.50
CA VAL A 55 5.75 -13.28 19.62
C VAL A 55 5.61 -14.81 19.72
N LEU A 56 5.66 -15.52 18.59
CA LEU A 56 5.60 -16.99 18.54
C LEU A 56 6.97 -17.66 18.73
N GLY A 57 8.06 -16.89 18.86
CA GLY A 57 9.41 -17.42 18.97
C GLY A 57 9.92 -18.11 17.69
N ILE A 58 9.38 -17.74 16.53
CA ILE A 58 9.77 -18.27 15.22
C ILE A 58 10.94 -17.44 14.69
N ALA A 59 12.12 -18.06 14.63
CA ALA A 59 13.30 -17.43 14.04
C ALA A 59 13.10 -17.17 12.52
N LEU A 60 13.19 -15.91 12.12
CA LEU A 60 13.19 -15.48 10.73
C LEU A 60 14.63 -15.41 10.20
N SER A 61 15.02 -16.38 9.38
CA SER A 61 16.28 -16.32 8.65
C SER A 61 16.22 -15.22 7.58
N PRO A 62 17.38 -14.73 7.08
CA PRO A 62 17.42 -13.75 6.00
C PRO A 62 16.60 -14.16 4.76
N GLU A 63 16.63 -15.45 4.41
CA GLU A 63 15.91 -16.01 3.26
C GLU A 63 14.40 -15.96 3.47
N ARG A 64 13.93 -16.29 4.67
CA ARG A 64 12.50 -16.18 5.03
C ARG A 64 12.04 -14.74 5.05
N ASN A 65 12.88 -13.83 5.54
CA ASN A 65 12.57 -12.42 5.56
C ASN A 65 12.49 -11.84 4.14
N ALA A 66 13.39 -12.25 3.24
CA ALA A 66 13.33 -11.90 1.83
C ALA A 66 12.08 -12.46 1.15
N ALA A 67 11.66 -13.68 1.50
CA ALA A 67 10.41 -14.25 1.00
C ALA A 67 9.18 -13.42 1.44
N ILE A 68 9.12 -12.98 2.70
CA ILE A 68 8.04 -12.09 3.19
C ILE A 68 8.03 -10.75 2.43
N GLU A 69 9.19 -10.20 2.10
CA GLU A 69 9.27 -8.96 1.29
C GLU A 69 8.79 -9.16 -0.15
N ALA A 70 9.01 -10.34 -0.73
CA ALA A 70 8.56 -10.66 -2.08
C ALA A 70 7.06 -11.01 -2.17
N MET A 71 6.42 -11.39 -1.05
CA MET A 71 5.00 -11.76 -1.02
C MET A 71 4.06 -10.59 -1.30
N ALA A 72 2.95 -10.90 -1.97
CA ALA A 72 1.84 -9.99 -2.18
C ALA A 72 0.87 -9.96 -0.97
N GLY A 73 0.04 -8.92 -0.89
CA GLY A 73 -0.93 -8.75 0.20
C GLY A 73 -1.81 -9.97 0.52
N PRO A 74 -2.39 -10.68 -0.47
CA PRO A 74 -3.18 -11.88 -0.20
C PRO A 74 -2.37 -13.02 0.43
N GLU A 75 -1.12 -13.21 -0.02
CA GLU A 75 -0.22 -14.25 0.50
C GLU A 75 0.18 -13.95 1.95
N LEU A 76 0.51 -12.68 2.24
CA LEU A 76 0.81 -12.22 3.60
C LEU A 76 -0.41 -12.38 4.53
N THR A 77 -1.61 -12.12 4.02
CA THR A 77 -2.85 -12.32 4.78
C THR A 77 -3.04 -13.80 5.12
N ALA A 78 -2.87 -14.68 4.13
CA ALA A 78 -2.98 -16.13 4.34
C ALA A 78 -1.95 -16.64 5.36
N LEU A 79 -0.69 -16.20 5.24
CA LEU A 79 0.39 -16.53 6.18
C LEU A 79 0.07 -16.05 7.60
N ARG A 80 -0.39 -14.80 7.75
CA ARG A 80 -0.80 -14.24 9.04
C ARG A 80 -1.92 -15.05 9.69
N GLU A 81 -2.93 -15.46 8.93
CA GLU A 81 -4.02 -16.28 9.45
C GLU A 81 -3.57 -17.71 9.79
N GLN A 82 -2.62 -18.27 9.06
CA GLN A 82 -2.00 -19.55 9.41
C GLN A 82 -1.25 -19.46 10.75
N LEU A 83 -0.39 -18.45 10.94
CA LEU A 83 0.35 -18.24 12.19
C LEU A 83 -0.59 -18.07 13.41
N LYS A 84 -1.69 -17.32 13.23
CA LYS A 84 -2.72 -17.19 14.29
C LYS A 84 -3.38 -18.51 14.64
N ARG A 85 -3.62 -19.39 13.66
CA ARG A 85 -4.21 -20.72 13.89
C ARG A 85 -3.24 -21.63 14.64
N GLU A 86 -1.95 -21.64 14.28
CA GLU A 86 -0.95 -22.44 14.99
C GLU A 86 -0.85 -22.08 16.48
N ARG A 87 -1.07 -20.81 16.85
CA ARG A 87 -1.17 -20.38 18.26
C ARG A 87 -2.47 -20.82 18.95
N ARG A 88 -3.59 -20.91 18.22
CA ARG A 88 -4.92 -21.23 18.80
C ARG A 88 -5.09 -22.70 19.17
N TRP A 89 -4.23 -23.59 18.66
CA TRP A 89 -4.33 -25.05 18.84
C TRP A 89 -3.17 -25.64 19.66
N ARG A 90 -2.44 -24.79 20.40
CA ARG A 90 -1.49 -25.18 21.44
C ARG A 90 -2.02 -24.73 22.79
#